data_AF-A0A842LPY5-F1
#
_entry.id   AF-A0A842LPY5-F1
#
_cell.length_a   1.000
_cell.length_b   1.000
_cell.length_c   1.000
_cell.angle_alpha   90.00
_cell.angle_beta   90.00
_cell.angle_gamma   90.00
#
_symmetry.space_group_name_H-M   'P 1'
#
loop_
_entity.id
_entity.type
_entity.pdbx_description
1 polymer ?
#
loop_
_entity_poly.entity_id
_entity_poly.type
_entity_poly.pdbx_seq_one_letter_code
_entity_poly.pdbx_strand_id
1 'polypeptide(L)'
;MFVAVGRGRKDAKALSHALKIETMSLGGGRRADEIELPELHDRIPVFFFGREEIEMMRRLEERIRENYPIYQIALIGKKRVRNARMEELRDSFEISKAKIRLGMRFNEVFEFSVKN
;
A
#
# COMPACT_ATOMS: atom_id res chain seq x y z
N MET A 1 11.67 5.65 -5.82
CA MET A 1 10.65 5.20 -6.80
C MET A 1 9.51 4.49 -6.04
N PHE A 2 8.25 4.54 -6.48
CA PHE A 2 7.14 3.86 -5.77
C PHE A 2 7.24 2.34 -5.91
N VAL A 3 6.87 1.61 -4.86
CA VAL A 3 6.74 0.15 -4.88
C VAL A 3 5.35 -0.25 -4.38
N ALA A 4 4.67 -1.14 -5.09
CA ALA A 4 3.37 -1.64 -4.68
C ALA A 4 3.52 -2.95 -3.91
N VAL A 5 3.05 -2.97 -2.66
CA VAL A 5 3.24 -4.10 -1.75
C VAL A 5 1.90 -4.79 -1.54
N GLY A 6 1.78 -6.03 -2.00
CA GLY A 6 0.62 -6.86 -1.76
C GLY A 6 0.79 -7.70 -0.49
N ARG A 7 -0.32 -8.06 0.16
CA ARG A 7 -0.25 -8.96 1.32
C ARG A 7 0.32 -10.33 0.95
N GLY A 8 -0.28 -11.02 -0.02
CA GLY A 8 0.19 -12.33 -0.50
C GLY A 8 0.88 -12.27 -1.86
N ARG A 9 1.57 -13.37 -2.23
CA ARG A 9 2.22 -13.51 -3.55
C ARG A 9 1.22 -13.37 -4.71
N LYS A 10 -0.02 -13.84 -4.52
CA LYS A 10 -1.09 -13.70 -5.52
C LYS A 10 -1.48 -12.24 -5.73
N ASP A 11 -1.53 -11.45 -4.66
CA ASP A 11 -1.88 -10.03 -4.73
C ASP A 11 -0.74 -9.23 -5.37
N ALA A 12 0.50 -9.50 -4.97
CA ALA A 12 1.68 -8.90 -5.61
C ALA A 12 1.71 -9.17 -7.13
N LYS A 13 1.38 -10.41 -7.56
CA LYS A 13 1.29 -10.74 -8.98
C LYS A 13 0.15 -9.97 -9.69
N ALA A 14 -0.99 -9.80 -9.04
CA ALA A 14 -2.09 -9.01 -9.59
C ALA A 14 -1.71 -7.53 -9.72
N LEU A 15 -1.05 -6.96 -8.72
CA LEU A 15 -0.51 -5.61 -8.74
C LEU A 15 0.53 -5.43 -9.85
N SER A 16 1.42 -6.41 -10.03
CA SER A 16 2.45 -6.36 -11.08
C SER A 16 1.81 -6.26 -12.46
N HIS A 17 0.81 -7.11 -12.71
CA HIS A 17 0.06 -7.12 -13.96
C HIS A 17 -0.74 -5.83 -14.16
N ALA A 18 -1.25 -5.21 -13.08
CA ALA A 18 -2.06 -4.00 -13.15
C ALA A 18 -1.26 -2.74 -13.36
N LEU A 19 -0.21 -2.56 -12.56
CA LEU A 19 0.50 -1.30 -12.41
C LEU A 19 1.76 -1.23 -13.27
N LYS A 20 2.32 -2.39 -13.70
CA LYS A 20 3.59 -2.46 -14.45
C LYS A 20 4.76 -1.73 -13.76
N ILE A 21 4.78 -1.76 -12.43
CA ILE A 21 5.84 -1.22 -11.59
C ILE A 21 6.43 -2.34 -10.73
N GLU A 22 7.49 -2.02 -9.98
CA GLU A 22 8.03 -2.92 -8.98
C GLU A 22 6.97 -3.28 -7.93
N THR A 23 6.87 -4.57 -7.64
CA THR A 23 5.90 -5.10 -6.68
C THR A 23 6.55 -6.09 -5.74
N MET A 24 6.09 -6.09 -4.49
CA MET A 24 6.57 -6.98 -3.44
C MET A 24 5.40 -7.64 -2.72
N SER A 25 5.69 -8.72 -2.00
CA SER A 25 4.72 -9.42 -1.16
C SER A 25 5.19 -9.45 0.29
N LEU A 26 4.26 -9.28 1.22
CA LEU A 26 4.46 -9.49 2.65
C LEU A 26 4.44 -10.99 3.07
N GLY A 27 4.64 -11.92 2.12
CA GLY A 27 4.68 -13.35 2.39
C GLY A 27 3.32 -14.02 2.65
N GLY A 28 2.24 -13.26 2.87
CA GLY A 28 0.90 -13.81 3.07
C GLY A 28 0.64 -14.42 4.44
N GLY A 29 1.37 -13.97 5.47
CA GLY A 29 1.19 -14.39 6.86
C GLY A 29 -0.27 -14.28 7.32
N ARG A 30 -0.67 -15.15 8.25
CA ARG A 30 -2.05 -15.18 8.78
C ARG A 30 -2.24 -14.22 9.94
N ARG A 31 -1.14 -13.83 10.59
CA ARG A 31 -1.11 -12.87 11.69
C ARG A 31 -0.21 -11.71 11.34
N ALA A 32 -0.48 -10.54 11.91
CA ALA A 32 0.34 -9.35 11.70
C ALA A 32 1.78 -9.57 12.15
N ASP A 33 1.99 -10.32 13.23
CA ASP A 33 3.31 -10.54 13.85
C ASP A 33 4.22 -11.45 13.01
N GLU A 34 3.63 -12.36 12.23
CA GLU A 34 4.34 -13.26 11.31
C GLU A 34 4.80 -12.56 10.03
N ILE A 35 4.32 -11.34 9.78
CA ILE A 35 4.62 -10.60 8.56
C ILE A 35 5.90 -9.81 8.77
N GLU A 36 6.90 -10.11 7.95
CA GLU A 36 8.13 -9.35 7.87
C GLU A 36 7.97 -8.19 6.87
N LEU A 37 8.32 -6.99 7.32
CA LEU A 37 8.28 -5.79 6.50
C LEU A 37 9.59 -5.72 5.69
N PRO A 38 9.52 -5.57 4.35
CA PRO A 38 10.72 -5.54 3.53
C PRO A 38 11.54 -4.27 3.77
N GLU A 39 12.86 -4.35 3.80
CA GLU A 39 13.68 -3.14 3.83
C GLU A 39 13.56 -2.37 2.50
N LEU A 40 13.13 -1.10 2.58
CA LEU A 40 12.90 -0.24 1.42
C LEU A 40 13.63 1.09 1.62
N HIS A 41 14.95 1.07 1.41
CA HIS A 41 15.82 2.22 1.69
C HIS A 41 15.50 3.47 0.85
N ASP A 42 15.19 3.32 -0.45
CA ASP A 42 14.92 4.46 -1.37
C ASP A 42 13.57 4.36 -2.10
N ARG A 43 12.65 3.55 -1.58
CA ARG A 43 11.36 3.27 -2.22
C ARG A 43 10.22 3.69 -1.32
N ILE A 44 9.18 4.27 -1.94
CA ILE A 44 7.97 4.68 -1.21
C ILE A 44 6.93 3.56 -1.36
N PRO A 45 6.64 2.80 -0.30
CA PRO A 45 5.67 1.72 -0.37
C PRO A 45 4.23 2.21 -0.39
N VAL A 46 3.45 1.61 -1.29
CA VAL A 46 1.98 1.64 -1.28
C VAL A 46 1.50 0.23 -0.96
N PHE A 47 0.97 0.04 0.25
CA PHE A 47 0.48 -1.25 0.71
C PHE A 47 -0.97 -1.47 0.30
N PHE A 48 -1.27 -2.64 -0.24
CA PHE A 48 -2.60 -3.03 -0.68
C PHE A 48 -3.16 -4.14 0.21
N PHE A 49 -4.30 -3.88 0.82
CA PHE A 49 -5.04 -4.84 1.64
C PHE A 49 -6.48 -4.99 1.13
N GLY A 50 -7.05 -6.18 1.30
CA GLY A 50 -8.48 -6.38 1.12
C GLY A 50 -9.27 -5.64 2.19
N ARG A 51 -10.50 -5.19 1.88
CA ARG A 51 -11.41 -4.60 2.88
C ARG A 51 -11.72 -5.58 4.02
N GLU A 52 -11.74 -6.87 3.73
CA GLU A 52 -11.89 -7.94 4.71
C GLU A 52 -10.68 -8.11 5.65
N GLU A 53 -9.55 -7.47 5.33
CA GLU A 53 -8.27 -7.59 6.06
C GLU A 53 -7.97 -6.35 6.91
N ILE A 54 -9.00 -5.52 7.18
CA ILE A 54 -8.83 -4.21 7.85
C ILE A 54 -8.22 -4.32 9.24
N GLU A 55 -8.55 -5.36 10.00
CA GLU A 55 -8.00 -5.56 11.35
C GLU A 55 -6.51 -5.90 11.30
N MET A 56 -6.10 -6.76 10.36
CA MET A 56 -4.69 -7.07 10.13
C MET A 56 -3.92 -5.85 9.66
N MET A 57 -4.51 -5.07 8.75
CA MET A 57 -3.93 -3.82 8.26
C MET A 57 -3.67 -2.84 9.41
N ARG A 58 -4.63 -2.63 10.31
CA ARG A 58 -4.47 -1.73 11.46
C ARG A 58 -3.31 -2.14 12.37
N ARG A 59 -3.20 -3.44 12.68
CA ARG A 59 -2.09 -3.97 13.49
C ARG A 59 -0.74 -3.82 12.79
N LEU A 60 -0.71 -3.99 11.46
CA LEU A 60 0.50 -3.78 10.68
C LEU A 60 0.85 -2.30 10.50
N GLU A 61 -0.13 -1.41 10.51
CA GLU A 61 0.08 0.02 10.29
C GLU A 61 1.02 0.60 11.34
N GLU A 62 0.91 0.19 12.60
CA GLU A 62 1.82 0.60 13.68
C GLU A 62 3.27 0.29 13.32
N ARG A 63 3.54 -0.96 12.93
CA ARG A 63 4.88 -1.40 12.49
C ARG A 63 5.34 -0.72 11.20
N ILE A 64 4.43 -0.51 10.24
CA ILE A 64 4.72 0.18 8.99
C ILE A 64 5.15 1.62 9.28
N ARG A 65 4.47 2.30 10.21
CA ARG A 65 4.78 3.69 10.59
C ARG A 65 6.15 3.83 11.23
N GLU A 66 6.56 2.85 12.03
CA GLU A 66 7.89 2.81 12.64
C GLU A 66 9.01 2.58 11.62
N ASN A 67 8.77 1.75 10.60
CA ASN A 67 9.80 1.35 9.63
C ASN A 67 9.88 2.26 8.40
N TYR A 68 8.77 2.87 7.98
CA TYR A 68 8.72 3.68 6.77
C TYR A 68 8.27 5.11 7.09
N PRO A 69 9.16 6.10 6.94
CA PRO A 69 8.81 7.48 7.22
C PRO A 69 7.82 8.05 6.21
N ILE A 70 7.66 7.46 5.02
CA ILE A 70 6.66 7.83 4.01
C ILE A 70 6.05 6.56 3.43
N TYR A 71 4.73 6.39 3.57
CA TYR A 71 4.00 5.26 3.04
C TYR A 71 2.55 5.64 2.75
N GLN A 72 1.84 4.80 2.00
CA GLN A 72 0.39 4.86 1.91
C GLN A 72 -0.21 3.46 1.99
N ILE A 73 -1.39 3.36 2.59
CA ILE A 73 -2.19 2.15 2.61
C ILE A 73 -3.44 2.34 1.74
N ALA A 74 -3.71 1.36 0.90
CA ALA A 74 -4.83 1.28 -0.03
C ALA A 74 -5.70 0.07 0.33
N LEU A 75 -7.00 0.31 0.54
CA LEU A 75 -7.99 -0.73 0.78
C LEU A 75 -8.75 -1.04 -0.50
N ILE A 76 -8.69 -2.30 -0.94
CA ILE A 76 -9.29 -2.77 -2.19
C ILE A 76 -10.49 -3.67 -1.87
N GLY A 77 -11.58 -3.49 -2.62
CA GLY A 77 -12.75 -4.35 -2.51
C GLY A 77 -12.56 -5.70 -3.22
N LYS A 78 -13.39 -6.68 -2.85
CA LYS A 78 -13.45 -7.94 -3.58
C LYS A 78 -14.31 -7.80 -4.84
N LYS A 79 -13.69 -7.48 -5.97
CA LYS A 79 -14.36 -7.49 -7.29
C LYS A 79 -14.25 -8.84 -7.98
N ARG A 80 -15.37 -9.34 -8.50
CA ARG A 80 -15.46 -10.61 -9.25
C ARG A 80 -14.95 -10.48 -10.70
N VAL A 81 -15.15 -9.32 -11.32
CA VAL A 81 -14.77 -9.08 -12.72
C VAL A 81 -13.30 -8.65 -12.80
N ARG A 82 -12.51 -9.38 -13.60
CA ARG A 82 -11.06 -9.16 -13.73
C ARG A 82 -10.73 -7.73 -14.18
N ASN A 83 -11.35 -7.22 -15.24
CA ASN A 83 -11.05 -5.88 -15.76
C ASN A 83 -11.39 -4.78 -14.76
N ALA A 84 -12.55 -4.86 -14.11
CA ALA A 84 -12.94 -3.90 -13.07
C ALA A 84 -12.03 -3.94 -11.84
N ARG A 85 -11.47 -5.13 -11.51
CA ARG A 85 -10.47 -5.27 -10.45
C ARG A 85 -9.14 -4.63 -10.84
N MET A 86 -8.73 -4.79 -12.10
CA MET A 86 -7.49 -4.21 -12.63
C MET A 86 -7.53 -2.68 -12.64
N GLU A 87 -8.67 -2.12 -13.05
CA GLU A 87 -8.94 -0.69 -13.03
C GLU A 87 -8.94 -0.14 -11.60
N GLU A 88 -9.64 -0.80 -10.66
CA GLU A 88 -9.64 -0.39 -9.24
C GLU A 88 -8.24 -0.36 -8.63
N LEU A 89 -7.39 -1.33 -8.95
CA LEU A 89 -6.00 -1.34 -8.49
C LEU A 89 -5.21 -0.15 -9.05
N ARG A 90 -5.42 0.21 -10.32
CA ARG A 90 -4.77 1.38 -10.94
C ARG A 90 -5.25 2.67 -10.31
N ASP A 91 -6.56 2.86 -10.20
CA ASP A 91 -7.13 4.08 -9.63
C ASP A 91 -6.67 4.27 -8.18
N SER A 92 -6.71 3.20 -7.40
CA SER A 92 -6.25 3.23 -6.01
C SER A 92 -4.77 3.57 -5.90
N PHE A 93 -3.95 3.07 -6.81
CA PHE A 93 -2.53 3.41 -6.87
C PHE A 93 -2.29 4.87 -7.27
N GLU A 94 -2.98 5.38 -8.29
CA GLU A 94 -2.87 6.79 -8.70
C GLU A 94 -3.30 7.74 -7.58
N ILE A 95 -4.41 7.44 -6.91
CA ILE A 95 -4.87 8.20 -5.73
C ILE A 95 -3.83 8.14 -4.61
N SER A 96 -3.23 6.97 -4.37
CA SER A 96 -2.19 6.82 -3.34
C SER A 96 -0.94 7.65 -3.65
N LYS A 97 -0.49 7.67 -4.90
CA LYS A 97 0.60 8.55 -5.34
C LYS A 97 0.24 10.02 -5.17
N ALA A 98 -0.98 10.41 -5.53
CA ALA A 98 -1.44 11.79 -5.38
C ALA A 98 -1.44 12.22 -3.90
N LYS A 99 -1.96 11.38 -3.00
CA LYS A 99 -1.95 11.63 -1.54
C LYS A 99 -0.53 11.83 -1.00
N ILE A 100 0.40 10.96 -1.40
CA ILE A 100 1.81 11.07 -0.99
C ILE A 100 2.42 12.38 -1.49
N ARG A 101 2.19 12.74 -2.77
CA ARG A 101 2.68 13.99 -3.35
C ARG A 101 2.12 15.23 -2.67
N LEU A 102 0.86 15.18 -2.25
CA LEU A 102 0.17 16.27 -1.56
C LEU A 102 0.51 16.33 -0.06
N GLY A 103 1.29 15.39 0.47
CA GLY A 103 1.60 15.32 1.90
C GLY A 103 0.40 14.97 2.78
N MET A 104 -0.69 14.44 2.21
CA MET A 104 -1.91 14.09 2.95
C MET A 104 -1.70 12.79 3.75
N ARG A 105 -1.15 12.90 4.95
CA ARG A 105 -1.15 11.81 5.93
C ARG A 105 -2.32 12.03 6.89
N PHE A 106 -3.16 11.01 7.08
CA PHE A 106 -4.25 11.02 8.06
C PHE A 106 -3.66 11.02 9.48
N ASN A 107 -3.20 12.18 9.94
CA ASN A 107 -2.88 12.52 11.32
C ASN A 107 -3.18 14.02 11.48
N GLU A 108 -4.46 14.37 11.36
CA GLU A 108 -5.10 15.62 11.83
C GLU A 108 -4.38 16.98 11.68
N VAL A 109 -3.36 17.14 10.85
CA VAL A 109 -2.75 18.44 10.56
C VAL A 109 -2.22 18.43 9.12
N PHE A 110 -2.77 19.33 8.31
CA PHE A 110 -2.11 19.75 7.07
C PHE A 110 -0.84 20.52 7.45
N GLU A 111 0.34 19.91 7.34
CA GLU A 111 1.58 20.69 7.28
C GLU A 111 1.94 20.97 5.83
N PHE A 112 1.51 22.13 5.36
CA PHE A 112 2.05 22.74 4.14
C PHE A 112 3.46 23.25 4.47
N SER A 113 4.50 22.48 4.14
CA SER A 113 5.86 23.00 4.20
C SER A 113 6.12 23.88 2.99
N VAL A 114 5.83 25.18 3.12
CA VAL A 114 6.35 26.21 2.20
C VAL A 114 7.78 26.52 2.64
N LYS A 115 8.73 25.68 2.25
CA LYS A 115 10.11 26.13 2.10
C LYS A 115 10.50 25.94 0.64
N ASN A 116 10.58 27.07 -0.05
CA ASN A 116 11.19 27.24 -1.38
C ASN A 116 12.57 26.59 -1.43
#